data_AF-A0A9N8VVS5-F1
#
_entry.id   AF-A0A9N8VVS5-F1
#
_cell.length_a   1.000
_cell.length_b   1.000
_cell.length_c   1.000
_cell.angle_alpha   90.00
_cell.angle_beta   90.00
_cell.angle_gamma   90.00
#
_symmetry.space_group_name_H-M   'P 1'
#
loop_
_entity.id
_entity.type
_entity.pdbx_description
1 polymer ?
#
loop_
_entity_poly.entity_id
_entity_poly.type
_entity_poly.pdbx_seq_one_letter_code
_entity_poly.pdbx_strand_id
1 'polypeptide(L)'
;MGFSVCLPTADELEQNPEIEKQWAVKAMHHAETYYKLISSVDGKSLRLTPIDDEIYQDFQDTFPNISLQVVDEDVMKSDEGKVTWRNWIMKYENRVNEFNFGTLLRRDVKDDYNEKNSMFAPARKLDLGNLSDNRKATQEKRRVGRGPASGRGKTCGRGHKGQKARTGNGKPRRGFEGGQTPLSRRFPKRGFHNPFEKTWAPLNLDRLQHWIDNGRIDPTQPITMKHLLDTRCVRGVKDGVKLLADGREHFRTPIEIEVARASQKAIKSIESVGGTITCRYFNKLALRATIKPEKFWKIPKFAAPMKQRDIAWYSDPKNRGYLAQPENLKNTLFNSKLENI
;
A
#
# COMPACT_ATOMS: atom_id res chain seq x y z
N MET A 1 -32.59 18.14 -0.52
CA MET A 1 -32.71 17.34 0.72
C MET A 1 -31.68 16.23 0.65
N GLY A 2 -30.58 16.37 1.39
CA GLY A 2 -29.55 15.34 1.43
C GLY A 2 -30.03 14.20 2.32
N PHE A 3 -30.29 13.03 1.73
CA PHE A 3 -30.46 11.82 2.51
C PHE A 3 -29.12 11.49 3.16
N SER A 4 -28.99 11.88 4.43
CA SER A 4 -28.01 11.31 5.34
C SER A 4 -28.36 9.83 5.48
N VAL A 5 -27.75 8.97 4.69
CA VAL A 5 -27.77 7.53 4.95
C VAL A 5 -26.97 7.35 6.24
N CYS A 6 -27.68 7.29 7.35
CA CYS A 6 -27.12 6.88 8.63
C CYS A 6 -26.54 5.49 8.38
N LEU A 7 -25.22 5.33 8.51
CA LEU A 7 -24.62 4.01 8.46
C LEU A 7 -25.28 3.20 9.60
N PRO A 8 -25.77 1.99 9.32
CA PRO A 8 -26.39 1.16 10.34
C PRO A 8 -25.42 0.99 11.51
N THR A 9 -25.98 1.02 12.71
CA THR A 9 -25.23 0.88 13.96
C THR A 9 -24.62 -0.52 14.05
N ALA A 10 -23.57 -0.70 14.87
CA ALA A 10 -22.90 -1.99 15.00
C ALA A 10 -23.87 -3.13 15.39
N ASP A 11 -24.84 -2.81 16.25
CA ASP A 11 -25.86 -3.75 16.72
C ASP A 11 -26.85 -4.15 15.61
N GLU A 12 -27.13 -3.27 14.63
CA GLU A 12 -27.99 -3.57 13.47
C GLU A 12 -27.28 -4.41 12.40
N LEU A 13 -25.94 -4.37 12.37
CA LEU A 13 -25.11 -5.13 11.43
C LEU A 13 -24.81 -6.55 11.92
N GLU A 14 -24.82 -6.79 13.23
CA GLU A 14 -24.58 -8.11 13.83
C GLU A 14 -25.63 -9.16 13.46
N GLN A 15 -26.85 -8.76 13.11
CA GLN A 15 -27.96 -9.66 12.80
C GLN A 15 -28.45 -9.56 11.35
N ASN A 16 -27.67 -8.95 10.45
CA ASN A 16 -28.08 -8.78 9.06
C ASN A 16 -27.76 -10.04 8.22
N PRO A 17 -28.77 -10.79 7.75
CA PRO A 17 -28.57 -12.04 7.03
C PRO A 17 -27.86 -11.84 5.67
N GLU A 18 -27.91 -10.65 5.08
CA GLU A 18 -27.23 -10.32 3.83
C GLU A 18 -25.70 -10.25 4.03
N ILE A 19 -25.27 -9.72 5.18
CA ILE A 19 -23.84 -9.60 5.53
C ILE A 19 -23.28 -10.97 5.87
N GLU A 20 -24.02 -11.79 6.61
CA GLU A 20 -23.63 -13.18 6.88
C GLU A 20 -23.44 -13.98 5.58
N LYS A 21 -24.34 -13.83 4.60
CA LYS A 21 -24.19 -14.43 3.27
C LYS A 21 -22.95 -13.93 2.55
N GLN A 22 -22.68 -12.62 2.56
CA GLN A 22 -21.48 -12.07 1.93
C GLN A 22 -20.19 -12.56 2.60
N TRP A 23 -20.21 -12.70 3.93
CA TRP A 23 -19.10 -13.29 4.69
C TRP A 23 -18.91 -14.77 4.36
N ALA A 24 -19.99 -15.54 4.24
CA ALA A 24 -19.94 -16.94 3.82
C ALA A 24 -19.34 -17.10 2.42
N VAL A 25 -19.74 -16.27 1.45
CA VAL A 25 -19.18 -16.26 0.10
C VAL A 25 -17.69 -15.91 0.13
N LYS A 26 -17.29 -14.90 0.89
CA LYS A 26 -15.88 -14.51 1.01
C LYS A 26 -15.04 -15.57 1.70
N ALA A 27 -15.56 -16.20 2.76
CA ALA A 27 -14.91 -17.30 3.44
C ALA A 27 -14.73 -18.51 2.50
N MET A 28 -15.75 -18.82 1.69
CA MET A 28 -15.67 -19.87 0.67
C MET A 28 -14.57 -19.56 -0.36
N HIS A 29 -14.51 -18.33 -0.88
CA HIS A 29 -13.44 -17.93 -1.80
C HIS A 29 -12.04 -18.03 -1.19
N HIS A 30 -11.88 -17.64 0.07
CA HIS A 30 -10.62 -17.78 0.78
C HIS A 30 -10.24 -19.26 0.93
N ALA A 31 -11.17 -20.09 1.40
CA ALA A 31 -10.96 -21.54 1.54
C ALA A 31 -10.58 -22.20 0.21
N GLU A 32 -11.29 -21.86 -0.86
CA GLU A 32 -11.01 -22.35 -2.21
C GLU A 32 -9.62 -21.91 -2.71
N THR A 33 -9.23 -20.66 -2.45
CA THR A 33 -7.91 -20.14 -2.82
C THR A 33 -6.79 -20.87 -2.06
N TYR A 34 -6.95 -21.08 -0.75
CA TYR A 34 -5.99 -21.84 0.04
C TYR A 34 -5.91 -23.30 -0.39
N TYR A 35 -7.05 -23.93 -0.66
CA TYR A 35 -7.11 -25.30 -1.16
C TYR A 35 -6.37 -25.44 -2.50
N LYS A 36 -6.59 -24.52 -3.43
CA LYS A 36 -5.88 -24.47 -4.72
C LYS A 36 -4.37 -24.27 -4.54
N LEU A 37 -3.95 -23.41 -3.61
CA LEU A 37 -2.53 -23.21 -3.30
C LEU A 37 -1.89 -24.48 -2.72
N ILE A 38 -2.55 -25.13 -1.76
CA ILE A 38 -2.01 -26.33 -1.10
C ILE A 38 -1.98 -27.51 -2.09
N SER A 39 -3.02 -27.68 -2.90
CA SER A 39 -3.10 -28.72 -3.94
C SER A 39 -2.21 -28.49 -5.15
N SER A 40 -1.63 -27.29 -5.31
CA SER A 40 -0.67 -27.01 -6.40
C SER A 40 0.68 -27.70 -6.22
N VAL A 41 0.97 -28.20 -5.01
CA VAL A 41 2.20 -28.88 -4.64
C VAL A 41 1.88 -30.31 -4.20
N ASP A 42 2.70 -31.28 -4.61
CA ASP A 42 2.53 -32.68 -4.15
C ASP A 42 2.73 -32.74 -2.63
N GLY A 43 1.75 -33.31 -1.92
CA GLY A 43 1.75 -33.38 -0.46
C GLY A 43 2.97 -34.09 0.13
N LYS A 44 3.61 -34.98 -0.64
CA LYS A 44 4.88 -35.63 -0.25
C LYS A 44 6.04 -34.67 -0.06
N SER A 45 6.02 -33.54 -0.76
CA SER A 45 7.07 -32.52 -0.72
C SER A 45 6.78 -31.40 0.29
N LEU A 46 5.58 -31.37 0.85
CA LEU A 46 5.14 -30.33 1.78
C LEU A 46 5.71 -30.62 3.18
N ARG A 47 6.54 -29.70 3.69
CA ARG A 47 7.02 -29.71 5.08
C ARG A 47 6.40 -28.52 5.82
N LEU A 48 5.56 -28.82 6.80
CA LEU A 48 4.87 -27.82 7.62
C LEU A 48 5.69 -27.47 8.87
N THR A 49 6.44 -28.44 9.42
CA THR A 49 7.34 -28.21 10.55
C THR A 49 8.73 -28.82 10.34
N PRO A 50 9.76 -28.33 11.06
CA PRO A 50 11.10 -28.92 11.00
C PRO A 50 11.18 -30.35 11.55
N ILE A 51 10.14 -30.84 12.24
CA ILE A 51 10.12 -32.15 12.92
C ILE A 51 9.10 -33.12 12.31
N ASP A 52 8.59 -32.83 11.11
CA ASP A 52 7.53 -33.65 10.46
C ASP A 52 7.94 -35.12 10.28
N ASP A 53 9.22 -35.39 9.98
CA ASP A 53 9.71 -36.77 9.84
C ASP A 53 9.66 -37.55 11.16
N GLU A 54 9.98 -36.89 12.27
CA GLU A 54 9.93 -37.50 13.60
C GLU A 54 8.48 -37.75 14.02
N ILE A 55 7.59 -36.79 13.77
CA ILE A 55 6.15 -36.93 14.04
C ILE A 55 5.58 -38.09 13.22
N TYR A 56 5.96 -38.20 11.95
CA TYR A 56 5.47 -39.26 11.07
C TYR A 56 5.92 -40.66 11.53
N GLN A 57 7.18 -40.81 11.95
CA GLN A 57 7.67 -42.10 12.48
C GLN A 57 6.99 -42.47 13.80
N ASP A 58 6.94 -41.53 14.77
CA ASP A 58 6.26 -41.78 16.06
C ASP A 58 4.76 -42.09 15.87
N PHE A 59 4.13 -41.48 14.86
CA PHE A 59 2.75 -41.78 14.49
C PHE A 59 2.60 -43.20 13.96
N GLN A 60 3.48 -43.66 13.07
CA GLN A 60 3.45 -45.04 12.55
C GLN A 60 3.69 -46.07 13.66
N ASP A 61 4.61 -45.78 14.59
CA ASP A 61 4.90 -46.63 15.74
C ASP A 61 3.72 -46.70 16.71
N THR A 62 3.06 -45.57 16.96
CA THR A 62 1.95 -45.48 17.92
C THR A 62 0.64 -46.01 17.34
N PHE A 63 0.41 -45.84 16.03
CA PHE A 63 -0.83 -46.19 15.35
C PHE A 63 -0.58 -47.10 14.12
N PRO A 64 -0.11 -48.34 14.30
CA PRO A 64 0.26 -49.21 13.18
C PRO A 64 -0.94 -49.67 12.33
N ASN A 65 -2.15 -49.70 12.89
CA ASN A 65 -3.35 -50.24 12.23
C ASN A 65 -4.33 -49.14 11.77
N ILE A 66 -3.94 -47.87 11.80
CA ILE A 66 -4.86 -46.79 11.44
C ILE A 66 -4.97 -46.65 9.91
N SER A 67 -6.19 -46.68 9.39
CA SER A 67 -6.43 -46.40 7.98
C SER A 67 -6.36 -44.90 7.72
N LEU A 68 -5.44 -44.49 6.84
CA LEU A 68 -5.30 -43.09 6.42
C LEU A 68 -6.35 -42.67 5.36
N GLN A 69 -7.07 -43.63 4.77
CA GLN A 69 -8.09 -43.35 3.76
C GLN A 69 -9.43 -42.99 4.39
N VAL A 70 -9.80 -43.72 5.45
CA VAL A 70 -11.03 -43.50 6.21
C VAL A 70 -10.68 -43.57 7.68
N VAL A 71 -10.85 -42.45 8.35
CA VAL A 71 -10.65 -42.32 9.79
C VAL A 71 -11.94 -42.71 10.49
N ASP A 72 -11.86 -43.69 11.39
CA ASP A 72 -13.02 -44.10 12.17
C ASP A 72 -13.13 -43.29 13.47
N GLU A 73 -14.20 -42.50 13.56
CA GLU A 73 -14.44 -41.57 14.66
C GLU A 73 -14.73 -42.32 15.97
N ASP A 74 -15.38 -43.48 15.87
CA ASP A 74 -15.76 -44.29 17.03
C ASP A 74 -14.52 -44.88 17.72
N VAL A 75 -13.51 -45.28 16.93
CA VAL A 75 -12.22 -45.78 17.44
C VAL A 75 -11.44 -44.64 18.10
N MET A 76 -11.42 -43.45 17.50
CA MET A 76 -10.74 -42.28 18.08
C MET A 76 -11.41 -41.78 19.37
N LYS A 77 -12.74 -41.82 19.44
CA LYS A 77 -13.52 -41.34 20.59
C LYS A 77 -13.71 -42.39 21.68
N SER A 78 -13.32 -43.64 21.44
CA SER A 78 -13.23 -44.67 22.49
C SER A 78 -12.35 -44.21 23.65
N ASP A 79 -12.58 -44.74 24.85
CA ASP A 79 -11.83 -44.31 26.03
C ASP A 79 -10.33 -44.68 25.92
N GLU A 80 -10.02 -45.82 25.30
CA GLU A 80 -8.64 -46.23 24.98
C GLU A 80 -8.01 -45.31 23.93
N GLY A 81 -8.75 -44.99 22.86
CA GLY A 81 -8.31 -44.08 21.80
C GLY A 81 -7.99 -42.68 22.35
N LYS A 82 -8.86 -42.10 23.17
CA LYS A 82 -8.60 -40.78 23.77
C LYS A 82 -7.30 -40.76 24.58
N VAL A 83 -6.99 -41.83 25.31
CA VAL A 83 -5.78 -41.92 26.12
C VAL A 83 -4.53 -42.06 25.23
N THR A 84 -4.56 -42.92 24.21
CA THR A 84 -3.42 -43.08 23.29
C THR A 84 -3.14 -41.80 22.51
N TRP A 85 -4.18 -41.17 21.94
CA TRP A 85 -4.09 -39.88 21.25
C TRP A 85 -3.57 -38.76 22.16
N ARG A 86 -4.06 -38.67 23.40
CA ARG A 86 -3.58 -37.66 24.35
C ARG A 86 -2.11 -37.87 24.70
N ASN A 87 -1.69 -39.10 24.97
CA ASN A 87 -0.29 -39.40 25.31
C ASN A 87 0.66 -39.13 24.14
N TRP A 88 0.23 -39.41 22.90
CA TRP A 88 0.99 -39.10 21.70
C TRP A 88 1.11 -37.58 21.47
N ILE A 89 -0.02 -36.86 21.48
CA ILE A 89 -0.05 -35.40 21.24
C ILE A 89 0.79 -34.65 22.27
N MET A 90 0.67 -34.96 23.58
CA MET A 90 1.37 -34.22 24.64
C MET A 90 2.90 -34.20 24.52
N LYS A 91 3.51 -35.13 23.77
CA LYS A 91 4.95 -35.11 23.46
C LYS A 91 5.39 -33.84 22.71
N TYR A 92 4.45 -33.15 22.05
CA TYR A 92 4.74 -32.04 21.13
C TYR A 92 4.30 -30.65 21.64
N GLU A 93 3.73 -30.54 22.84
CA GLU A 93 3.14 -29.30 23.41
C GLU A 93 4.07 -28.08 23.36
N ASN A 94 5.36 -28.27 23.63
CA ASN A 94 6.37 -27.21 23.65
C ASN A 94 7.31 -27.23 22.43
N ARG A 95 7.08 -28.14 21.48
CA ARG A 95 7.94 -28.34 20.29
C ARG A 95 7.31 -27.78 19.02
N VAL A 96 5.98 -27.76 18.93
CA VAL A 96 5.23 -27.26 17.77
C VAL A 96 4.55 -25.93 18.11
N ASN A 97 4.78 -24.89 17.31
CA ASN A 97 4.23 -23.54 17.57
C ASN A 97 2.69 -23.48 17.51
N GLU A 98 2.05 -24.39 16.79
CA GLU A 98 0.61 -24.43 16.54
C GLU A 98 -0.09 -25.61 17.26
N PHE A 99 0.47 -26.06 18.38
CA PHE A 99 -0.01 -27.21 19.13
C PHE A 99 -1.51 -27.16 19.54
N ASN A 100 -2.02 -25.96 19.84
CA ASN A 100 -3.38 -25.76 20.37
C ASN A 100 -4.44 -25.41 19.30
N PHE A 101 -4.13 -25.55 18.02
CA PHE A 101 -5.08 -25.24 16.95
C PHE A 101 -5.96 -26.46 16.62
N GLY A 102 -7.26 -26.34 16.93
CA GLY A 102 -8.28 -27.26 16.45
C GLY A 102 -8.41 -27.17 14.93
N THR A 103 -8.26 -28.30 14.25
CA THR A 103 -8.37 -28.38 12.78
C THR A 103 -9.61 -29.19 12.42
N LEU A 104 -10.30 -28.80 11.34
CA LEU A 104 -11.32 -29.64 10.71
C LEU A 104 -10.60 -30.78 9.99
N LEU A 105 -10.88 -32.02 10.38
CA LEU A 105 -10.38 -33.21 9.70
C LEU A 105 -11.49 -33.80 8.83
N ARG A 106 -11.11 -34.25 7.63
CA ARG A 106 -11.98 -35.06 6.78
C ARG A 106 -11.98 -36.49 7.31
N ARG A 107 -13.16 -37.09 7.42
CA ARG A 107 -13.32 -38.50 7.83
C ARG A 107 -12.86 -39.44 6.71
N ASP A 108 -13.27 -39.15 5.48
CA ASP A 108 -12.82 -39.79 4.24
C ASP A 108 -12.08 -38.75 3.38
N VAL A 109 -10.92 -39.15 2.87
CA VAL A 109 -10.06 -38.32 2.02
C VAL A 109 -10.69 -38.06 0.64
N LYS A 110 -11.56 -38.95 0.16
CA LYS A 110 -12.16 -38.85 -1.19
C LYS A 110 -13.23 -37.78 -1.29
N ASP A 111 -13.96 -37.56 -0.21
CA ASP A 111 -15.05 -36.59 -0.17
C ASP A 111 -14.57 -35.23 0.36
N ASP A 112 -15.25 -34.17 -0.05
CA ASP A 112 -15.00 -32.82 0.48
C ASP A 112 -15.61 -32.65 1.88
N TYR A 113 -15.32 -31.49 2.50
CA TYR A 113 -15.87 -31.13 3.81
C TYR A 113 -17.40 -31.00 3.73
N ASN A 114 -18.09 -32.02 4.24
CA ASN A 114 -19.54 -32.08 4.37
C ASN A 114 -19.92 -32.35 5.84
N GLU A 115 -21.18 -32.14 6.20
CA GLU A 115 -21.70 -32.39 7.56
C GLU A 115 -21.36 -33.80 8.06
N LYS A 116 -21.44 -34.80 7.18
CA LYS A 116 -21.15 -36.21 7.50
C LYS A 116 -19.65 -36.55 7.46
N ASN A 117 -18.83 -35.71 6.83
CA ASN A 117 -17.42 -35.98 6.55
C ASN A 117 -16.46 -35.07 7.34
N SER A 118 -16.98 -34.17 8.17
CA SER A 118 -16.17 -33.18 8.90
C SER A 118 -16.21 -33.46 10.39
N MET A 119 -15.05 -33.67 11.02
CA MET A 119 -14.92 -33.72 12.48
C MET A 119 -14.13 -32.51 12.98
N PHE A 120 -14.57 -31.95 14.11
CA PHE A 120 -13.95 -30.76 14.71
C PHE A 120 -13.11 -31.15 15.94
N ALA A 121 -11.83 -30.79 15.93
CA ALA A 121 -11.01 -30.77 17.14
C ALA A 121 -11.17 -29.39 17.84
N PRO A 122 -11.31 -29.33 19.18
CA PRO A 122 -11.77 -28.12 19.85
C PRO A 122 -10.76 -26.96 19.77
N ALA A 123 -11.26 -25.79 19.37
CA ALA A 123 -10.56 -24.51 19.47
C ALA A 123 -11.11 -23.65 20.64
N ARG A 124 -10.21 -22.91 21.28
CA ARG A 124 -10.53 -21.96 22.36
C ARG A 124 -11.21 -20.70 21.79
N LYS A 125 -12.27 -20.24 22.45
CA LYS A 125 -13.01 -19.01 22.12
C LYS A 125 -12.07 -17.78 22.19
N LEU A 126 -12.15 -16.88 21.21
CA LEU A 126 -11.51 -15.56 21.28
C LEU A 126 -12.23 -14.72 22.34
N ASP A 127 -11.53 -14.38 23.41
CA ASP A 127 -11.97 -13.52 24.50
C ASP A 127 -11.00 -12.35 24.68
N LEU A 128 -11.36 -11.33 25.47
CA LEU A 128 -10.47 -10.20 25.75
C LEU A 128 -9.14 -10.63 26.39
N GLY A 129 -9.11 -11.79 27.06
CA GLY A 129 -7.91 -12.34 27.70
C GLY A 129 -6.88 -12.92 26.74
N ASN A 130 -7.31 -13.36 25.55
CA ASN A 130 -6.44 -14.00 24.55
C ASN A 130 -6.17 -13.12 23.31
N LEU A 131 -6.52 -11.83 23.36
CA LEU A 131 -6.20 -10.88 22.30
C LEU A 131 -4.74 -10.43 22.41
N SER A 132 -3.92 -10.74 21.41
CA SER A 132 -2.53 -10.29 21.31
C SER A 132 -2.24 -9.72 19.93
N ASP A 133 -1.35 -8.74 19.87
CA ASP A 133 -0.86 -8.17 18.61
C ASP A 133 -0.03 -9.21 17.82
N ASN A 134 0.21 -8.94 16.54
CA ASN A 134 1.06 -9.77 15.69
C ASN A 134 2.42 -10.00 16.36
N ARG A 135 2.93 -11.24 16.28
CA ARG A 135 4.19 -11.61 16.90
C ARG A 135 5.29 -10.62 16.48
N LYS A 136 5.98 -10.04 17.47
CA LYS A 136 7.04 -9.01 17.32
C LYS A 136 6.57 -7.61 16.90
N ALA A 137 5.27 -7.32 16.84
CA ALA A 137 4.78 -5.96 16.66
C ALA A 137 5.25 -5.03 17.78
N THR A 138 5.29 -5.55 19.01
CA THR A 138 5.98 -4.92 20.14
C THR A 138 7.22 -5.73 20.53
N GLN A 139 8.30 -5.03 20.84
CA GLN A 139 9.50 -5.62 21.43
C GLN A 139 9.71 -5.04 22.82
N GLU A 140 10.07 -5.91 23.77
CA GLU A 140 10.39 -5.47 25.11
C GLU A 140 11.62 -4.56 25.09
N LYS A 141 11.44 -3.33 25.57
CA LYS A 141 12.55 -2.40 25.74
C LYS A 141 13.42 -2.93 26.88
N ARG A 142 14.69 -3.23 26.58
CA ARG A 142 15.65 -3.62 27.62
C ARG A 142 15.83 -2.50 28.63
N ARG A 143 15.41 -2.74 29.87
CA ARG A 143 15.61 -1.85 31.00
C ARG A 143 17.07 -1.96 31.49
N VAL A 144 17.79 -0.84 31.46
CA VAL A 144 19.21 -0.78 31.89
C VAL A 144 19.33 -0.44 33.38
N GLY A 145 20.45 -0.81 34.02
CA GLY A 145 20.68 -0.49 35.44
C GLY A 145 19.94 -1.37 36.45
N ARG A 146 19.47 -2.55 36.02
CA ARG A 146 18.72 -3.51 36.86
C ARG A 146 19.53 -4.79 37.07
N GLY A 147 20.56 -4.71 37.91
CA GLY A 147 21.37 -5.86 38.32
C GLY A 147 22.41 -6.35 37.28
N PRO A 148 23.49 -7.02 37.72
CA PRO A 148 24.60 -7.42 36.86
C PRO A 148 24.23 -8.48 35.81
N ALA A 149 23.32 -9.41 36.15
CA ALA A 149 22.88 -10.50 35.25
C ALA A 149 22.19 -10.01 33.97
N SER A 150 21.66 -8.77 33.96
CA SER A 150 21.03 -8.16 32.78
C SER A 150 22.01 -7.81 31.64
N GLY A 151 23.33 -7.99 31.84
CA GLY A 151 24.40 -7.63 30.90
C GLY A 151 24.61 -6.11 30.74
N ARG A 152 23.70 -5.28 31.26
CA ARG A 152 23.79 -3.79 31.28
C ARG A 152 23.43 -3.20 32.64
N GLY A 153 23.77 -3.90 33.72
CA GLY A 153 23.58 -3.43 35.09
C GLY A 153 24.55 -2.32 35.47
N LYS A 154 25.84 -2.67 35.63
CA LYS A 154 26.85 -1.82 36.26
C LYS A 154 27.08 -0.46 35.57
N THR A 155 27.10 -0.43 34.24
CA THR A 155 27.41 0.79 33.47
C THR A 155 26.28 1.22 32.53
N CYS A 156 25.14 0.52 32.54
CA CYS A 156 24.02 0.76 31.62
C CYS A 156 24.41 0.78 30.13
N GLY A 157 25.53 0.14 29.75
CA GLY A 157 26.07 0.18 28.39
C GLY A 157 26.73 1.51 27.99
N ARG A 158 27.03 2.40 28.95
CA ARG A 158 27.66 3.70 28.70
C ARG A 158 29.19 3.69 28.72
N GLY A 159 29.80 2.56 29.11
CA GLY A 159 31.24 2.44 29.31
C GLY A 159 31.72 2.91 30.69
N HIS A 160 33.02 3.14 30.84
CA HIS A 160 33.67 3.56 32.08
C HIS A 160 33.77 5.09 32.20
N LYS A 161 34.72 5.61 33.00
CA LYS A 161 34.86 7.03 33.38
C LYS A 161 35.30 7.93 32.20
N GLY A 162 34.42 8.15 31.22
CA GLY A 162 34.63 9.06 30.10
C GLY A 162 33.51 10.09 29.93
N GLN A 163 33.72 11.08 29.07
CA GLN A 163 32.79 12.19 28.82
C GLN A 163 31.37 11.70 28.42
N LYS A 164 31.28 10.65 27.59
CA LYS A 164 30.00 10.06 27.15
C LYS A 164 29.22 9.33 28.27
N ALA A 165 29.91 8.89 29.33
CA ALA A 165 29.31 8.15 30.44
C ALA A 165 28.63 9.04 31.48
N ARG A 166 29.04 10.31 31.58
CA ARG A 166 28.46 11.30 32.51
C ARG A 166 27.10 11.80 32.04
N THR A 167 26.33 12.37 32.97
CA THR A 167 25.03 13.00 32.68
C THR A 167 25.25 14.44 32.22
N GLY A 168 24.38 14.96 31.34
CA GLY A 168 24.37 16.37 30.95
C GLY A 168 24.77 16.66 29.50
N ASN A 169 24.80 17.96 29.18
CA ASN A 169 25.00 18.53 27.84
C ASN A 169 26.49 18.56 27.39
N GLY A 170 27.40 18.06 28.23
CA GLY A 170 28.82 17.96 27.92
C GLY A 170 29.17 16.81 26.97
N LYS A 171 28.18 16.10 26.40
CA LYS A 171 28.44 14.99 25.46
C LYS A 171 28.73 15.55 24.07
N PRO A 172 29.71 14.97 23.35
CA PRO A 172 29.93 15.29 21.95
C PRO A 172 28.63 15.18 21.15
N ARG A 173 28.23 16.29 20.51
CA ARG A 173 27.06 16.30 19.63
C ARG A 173 27.34 15.47 18.38
N ARG A 174 26.27 14.99 17.73
CA ARG A 174 26.37 14.38 16.40
C ARG A 174 27.04 15.39 15.46
N GLY A 175 28.16 15.02 14.86
CA GLY A 175 28.99 15.90 14.02
C GLY A 175 30.19 16.55 14.71
N PHE A 176 30.48 16.24 15.98
CA PHE A 176 31.74 16.66 16.63
C PHE A 176 32.88 15.70 16.28
N GLU A 177 33.93 16.22 15.62
CA GLU A 177 35.09 15.46 15.11
C GLU A 177 36.35 15.65 15.98
N GLY A 178 36.19 15.81 17.30
CA GLY A 178 37.33 15.82 18.23
C GLY A 178 38.20 17.08 18.21
N GLY A 179 37.71 18.19 17.64
CA GLY A 179 38.46 19.45 17.51
C GLY A 179 39.00 19.72 16.10
N GLN A 180 38.91 18.75 15.20
CA GLN A 180 39.18 18.96 13.77
C GLN A 180 38.12 19.89 13.15
N THR A 181 38.47 20.57 12.04
CA THR A 181 37.50 21.34 11.24
C THR A 181 36.34 20.42 10.81
N PRO A 182 35.08 20.70 11.21
CA PRO A 182 33.98 19.80 10.89
C PRO A 182 33.75 19.67 9.39
N LEU A 183 33.26 18.50 8.93
CA LEU A 183 32.96 18.24 7.52
C LEU A 183 32.15 19.36 6.84
N SER A 184 31.17 19.93 7.54
CA SER A 184 30.31 21.02 7.05
C SER A 184 31.04 22.34 6.81
N ARG A 185 32.24 22.52 7.39
CA ARG A 185 33.12 23.68 7.17
C ARG A 185 34.24 23.39 6.18
N ARG A 186 34.63 22.12 5.97
CA ARG A 186 35.70 21.76 5.02
C ARG A 186 35.27 21.99 3.57
N PHE A 187 34.00 21.72 3.26
CA PHE A 187 33.46 21.92 1.93
C PHE A 187 32.77 23.28 1.80
N PRO A 188 32.97 24.01 0.69
CA PRO A 188 32.26 25.25 0.44
C PRO A 188 30.76 25.01 0.23
N LYS A 189 29.93 25.96 0.65
CA LYS A 189 28.50 25.94 0.32
C LYS A 189 28.34 26.13 -1.18
N ARG A 190 27.67 25.20 -1.85
CA ARG A 190 27.40 25.24 -3.30
C ARG A 190 25.91 25.36 -3.56
N GLY A 191 25.56 26.20 -4.53
CA GLY A 191 24.18 26.41 -4.98
C GLY A 191 23.36 27.34 -4.08
N PHE A 192 22.07 27.45 -4.40
CA PHE A 192 21.08 28.21 -3.64
C PHE A 192 19.74 27.46 -3.67
N HIS A 193 18.86 27.72 -2.71
CA HIS A 193 17.49 27.20 -2.73
C HIS A 193 16.60 28.19 -3.49
N ASN A 194 15.92 27.71 -4.53
CA ASN A 194 15.01 28.54 -5.33
C ASN A 194 13.59 28.53 -4.74
N PRO A 195 13.12 29.61 -4.09
CA PRO A 195 11.77 29.65 -3.50
C PRO A 195 10.66 29.75 -4.56
N PHE A 196 11.00 30.03 -5.82
CA PHE A 196 10.06 30.18 -6.93
C PHE A 196 10.02 28.96 -7.86
N GLU A 197 10.61 27.85 -7.42
CA GLU A 197 10.53 26.56 -8.10
C GLU A 197 9.08 26.07 -8.12
N LYS A 198 8.62 25.60 -9.29
CA LYS A 198 7.30 24.99 -9.44
C LYS A 198 7.45 23.48 -9.32
N THR A 199 6.71 22.90 -8.39
CA THR A 199 6.65 21.47 -8.11
C THR A 199 5.46 20.84 -8.82
N TRP A 200 5.73 20.14 -9.91
CA TRP A 200 4.73 19.46 -10.70
C TRP A 200 4.58 18.01 -10.24
N ALA A 201 3.34 17.51 -10.22
CA ALA A 201 3.12 16.08 -10.02
C ALA A 201 3.48 15.33 -11.31
N PRO A 202 4.43 14.38 -11.29
CA PRO A 202 4.81 13.63 -12.48
C PRO A 202 3.73 12.61 -12.85
N LEU A 203 3.39 12.55 -14.13
CA LEU A 203 2.52 11.52 -14.71
C LEU A 203 3.23 10.90 -15.91
N ASN A 204 3.44 9.59 -15.88
CA ASN A 204 4.05 8.83 -16.97
C ASN A 204 2.97 8.27 -17.91
N LEU A 205 3.28 8.08 -19.19
CA LEU A 205 2.36 7.50 -20.17
C LEU A 205 1.98 6.05 -19.84
N ASP A 206 2.92 5.25 -19.36
CA ASP A 206 2.68 3.88 -18.90
C ASP A 206 1.55 3.80 -17.86
N ARG A 207 1.67 4.65 -16.83
CA ARG A 207 0.67 4.76 -15.77
C ARG A 207 -0.68 5.20 -16.31
N LEU A 208 -0.68 6.14 -17.25
CA LEU A 208 -1.93 6.63 -17.85
C LEU A 208 -2.64 5.51 -18.63
N GLN A 209 -1.90 4.74 -19.45
CA GLN A 209 -2.44 3.60 -20.18
C GLN A 209 -2.96 2.52 -19.22
N HIS A 210 -2.22 2.20 -18.16
CA HIS A 210 -2.68 1.23 -17.16
C HIS A 210 -4.01 1.63 -16.51
N TRP A 211 -4.26 2.92 -16.28
CA TRP A 211 -5.54 3.38 -15.73
C TRP A 211 -6.68 3.30 -16.74
N ILE A 212 -6.39 3.50 -18.03
CA ILE A 212 -7.36 3.33 -19.12
C ILE A 212 -7.71 1.85 -19.28
N ASP A 213 -6.71 0.96 -19.30
CA ASP A 213 -6.91 -0.49 -19.44
C ASP A 213 -7.75 -1.06 -18.27
N ASN A 214 -7.58 -0.52 -17.07
CA ASN A 214 -8.39 -0.89 -15.89
C ASN A 214 -9.81 -0.30 -15.91
N GLY A 215 -10.19 0.46 -16.95
CA GLY A 215 -11.51 1.10 -17.05
C GLY A 215 -11.74 2.20 -16.01
N ARG A 216 -10.68 2.79 -15.44
CA ARG A 216 -10.80 3.88 -14.46
C ARG A 216 -10.85 5.26 -15.10
N ILE A 217 -10.28 5.39 -16.29
CA ILE A 217 -10.26 6.62 -17.07
C ILE A 217 -10.92 6.32 -18.40
N ASP A 218 -11.99 7.04 -18.70
CA ASP A 218 -12.65 6.97 -20.00
C ASP A 218 -11.85 7.77 -21.04
N PRO A 219 -11.36 7.14 -22.13
CA PRO A 219 -10.56 7.83 -23.14
C PRO A 219 -11.39 8.70 -24.09
N THR A 220 -12.71 8.55 -24.08
CA THR A 220 -13.65 9.29 -24.95
C THR A 220 -13.87 10.73 -24.49
N GLN A 221 -13.62 11.03 -23.21
CA GLN A 221 -13.75 12.36 -22.63
C GLN A 221 -12.39 13.05 -22.49
N PRO A 222 -12.35 14.40 -22.54
CA PRO A 222 -11.11 15.13 -22.34
C PRO A 222 -10.60 14.92 -20.90
N ILE A 223 -9.38 14.39 -20.78
CA ILE A 223 -8.75 14.09 -19.50
C ILE A 223 -8.20 15.38 -18.90
N THR A 224 -8.94 15.97 -17.97
CA THR A 224 -8.49 17.14 -17.19
C THR A 224 -7.74 16.73 -15.92
N MET A 225 -7.00 17.66 -15.31
CA MET A 225 -6.34 17.41 -14.02
C MET A 225 -7.28 17.02 -12.87
N LYS A 226 -8.55 17.46 -12.92
CA LYS A 226 -9.59 17.02 -11.97
C LYS A 226 -9.84 15.51 -12.11
N HIS A 227 -10.09 15.06 -13.34
CA HIS A 227 -10.31 13.66 -13.67
C HIS A 227 -9.14 12.77 -13.21
N LEU A 228 -7.90 13.24 -13.40
CA LEU A 228 -6.69 12.54 -12.92
C LEU A 228 -6.59 12.44 -11.39
N LEU A 229 -7.14 13.41 -10.65
CA LEU A 229 -7.15 13.36 -9.18
C LEU A 229 -8.28 12.48 -8.66
N ASP A 230 -9.47 12.59 -9.24
CA ASP A 230 -10.67 11.84 -8.84
C ASP A 230 -10.46 10.33 -9.01
N THR A 231 -9.85 9.93 -10.12
CA THR A 231 -9.45 8.54 -10.42
C THR A 231 -8.21 8.08 -9.64
N ARG A 232 -7.61 8.96 -8.82
CA ARG A 232 -6.36 8.75 -8.09
C ARG A 232 -5.18 8.33 -8.97
N CYS A 233 -5.21 8.66 -10.25
CA CYS A 233 -4.09 8.47 -11.17
C CYS A 233 -2.90 9.33 -10.74
N VAL A 234 -3.16 10.56 -10.28
CA VAL A 234 -2.14 11.43 -9.70
C VAL A 234 -2.55 11.82 -8.27
N ARG A 235 -1.57 12.02 -7.39
CA ARG A 235 -1.77 12.55 -6.03
C ARG A 235 -0.86 13.75 -5.81
N GLY A 236 -1.26 14.65 -4.90
CA GLY A 236 -0.40 15.76 -4.47
C GLY A 236 -0.15 16.83 -5.55
N VAL A 237 -1.17 17.17 -6.34
CA VAL A 237 -1.09 18.22 -7.37
C VAL A 237 -0.91 19.59 -6.71
N LYS A 238 0.34 20.10 -6.68
CA LYS A 238 0.68 21.41 -6.10
C LYS A 238 0.61 22.53 -7.13
N ASP A 239 1.51 22.52 -8.11
CA ASP A 239 1.54 23.54 -9.18
C ASP A 239 0.91 23.05 -10.49
N GLY A 240 0.57 21.76 -10.58
CA GLY A 240 -0.10 21.12 -11.71
C GLY A 240 0.45 19.73 -11.99
N VAL A 241 0.00 19.11 -13.09
CA VAL A 241 0.49 17.81 -13.56
C VAL A 241 1.47 18.00 -14.72
N LYS A 242 2.63 17.33 -14.66
CA LYS A 242 3.60 17.28 -15.76
C LYS A 242 3.61 15.89 -16.39
N LEU A 243 3.30 15.82 -17.67
CA LEU A 243 3.29 14.58 -18.44
C LEU A 243 4.71 14.20 -18.93
N LEU A 244 5.09 12.95 -18.72
CA LEU A 244 6.41 12.39 -19.00
C LEU A 244 6.26 11.14 -19.88
N ALA A 245 7.29 10.84 -20.67
CA ALA A 245 7.24 9.85 -21.75
C ALA A 245 7.71 8.45 -21.34
N ASP A 246 7.71 8.15 -20.05
CA ASP A 246 8.14 6.84 -19.56
C ASP A 246 7.07 5.78 -19.89
N GLY A 247 7.53 4.62 -20.38
CA GLY A 247 6.72 3.56 -20.99
C GLY A 247 5.82 3.98 -22.15
N ARG A 248 6.29 4.93 -22.98
CA ARG A 248 5.62 5.34 -24.23
C ARG A 248 5.33 4.21 -25.22
N GLU A 249 6.04 3.09 -25.12
CA GLU A 249 5.93 1.94 -26.03
C GLU A 249 4.61 1.19 -25.85
N HIS A 250 4.04 1.24 -24.65
CA HIS A 250 2.76 0.58 -24.33
C HIS A 250 1.56 1.50 -24.55
N PHE A 251 1.80 2.78 -24.82
CA PHE A 251 0.73 3.76 -25.01
C PHE A 251 0.10 3.58 -26.39
N ARG A 252 -1.17 3.16 -26.42
CA ARG A 252 -1.89 2.77 -27.64
C ARG A 252 -3.24 3.45 -27.83
N THR A 253 -3.76 4.08 -26.78
CA THR A 253 -5.11 4.66 -26.79
C THR A 253 -5.04 6.12 -27.21
N PRO A 254 -5.75 6.56 -28.26
CA PRO A 254 -5.87 7.98 -28.56
C PRO A 254 -6.66 8.65 -27.44
N ILE A 255 -6.11 9.72 -26.89
CA ILE A 255 -6.72 10.51 -25.81
C ILE A 255 -6.60 12.00 -26.11
N GLU A 256 -7.57 12.76 -25.61
CA GLU A 256 -7.44 14.20 -25.46
C GLU A 256 -7.09 14.52 -24.00
N ILE A 257 -5.95 15.17 -23.76
CA ILE A 257 -5.47 15.45 -22.40
C ILE A 257 -5.07 16.91 -22.19
N GLU A 258 -5.59 17.50 -21.10
CA GLU A 258 -5.25 18.85 -20.65
C GLU A 258 -4.39 18.78 -19.38
N VAL A 259 -3.12 19.14 -19.52
CA VAL A 259 -2.11 19.13 -18.44
C VAL A 259 -1.44 20.49 -18.32
N ALA A 260 -0.69 20.70 -17.24
CA ALA A 260 0.01 21.97 -17.07
C ALA A 260 1.29 22.04 -17.91
N ARG A 261 2.06 20.94 -17.96
CA ARG A 261 3.25 20.82 -18.83
C ARG A 261 3.39 19.40 -19.37
N ALA A 262 4.09 19.26 -20.48
CA ALA A 262 4.46 17.95 -21.02
C ALA A 262 5.91 17.93 -21.49
N SER A 263 6.53 16.75 -21.48
CA SER A 263 7.82 16.51 -22.14
C SER A 263 7.63 16.41 -23.65
N GLN A 264 8.60 16.89 -24.42
CA GLN A 264 8.57 16.81 -25.89
C GLN A 264 8.45 15.36 -26.41
N LYS A 265 9.08 14.41 -25.72
CA LYS A 265 8.93 12.98 -26.04
C LYS A 265 7.50 12.49 -25.80
N ALA A 266 6.82 13.01 -24.77
CA ALA A 266 5.46 12.60 -24.42
C ALA A 266 4.46 13.16 -25.43
N ILE A 267 4.64 14.42 -25.83
CA ILE A 267 3.83 15.07 -26.87
C ILE A 267 3.86 14.26 -28.16
N LYS A 268 5.07 13.95 -28.66
CA LYS A 268 5.25 13.15 -29.87
C LYS A 268 4.60 11.76 -29.78
N SER A 269 4.66 11.13 -28.62
CA SER A 269 4.13 9.76 -28.44
C SER A 269 2.60 9.73 -28.40
N ILE A 270 1.96 10.76 -27.85
CA ILE A 270 0.49 10.88 -27.89
C ILE A 270 0.01 11.25 -29.30
N GLU A 271 0.70 12.18 -29.97
CA GLU A 271 0.38 12.56 -31.34
C GLU A 271 0.57 11.40 -32.33
N SER A 272 1.58 10.53 -32.15
CA SER A 272 1.77 9.36 -33.01
C SER A 272 0.63 8.33 -32.93
N VAL A 273 -0.07 8.30 -31.79
CA VAL A 273 -1.26 7.45 -31.59
C VAL A 273 -2.55 8.14 -32.08
N GLY A 274 -2.47 9.44 -32.42
CA GLY A 274 -3.61 10.25 -32.85
C GLY A 274 -4.34 10.97 -31.71
N GLY A 275 -3.73 11.06 -30.52
CA GLY A 275 -4.26 11.86 -29.41
C GLY A 275 -3.89 13.35 -29.50
N THR A 276 -4.58 14.17 -28.73
CA THR A 276 -4.38 15.62 -28.65
C THR A 276 -3.92 16.02 -27.24
N ILE A 277 -2.95 16.94 -27.17
CA ILE A 277 -2.48 17.50 -25.91
C ILE A 277 -2.64 19.01 -25.92
N THR A 278 -3.22 19.54 -24.85
CA THR A 278 -3.21 20.97 -24.56
C THR A 278 -2.45 21.24 -23.27
N CYS A 279 -1.40 22.04 -23.34
CA CYS A 279 -0.67 22.49 -22.15
C CYS A 279 -1.19 23.86 -21.70
N ARG A 280 -1.82 23.92 -20.52
CA ARG A 280 -2.45 25.14 -20.00
C ARG A 280 -1.76 25.69 -18.76
N TYR A 281 -1.66 27.01 -18.68
CA TYR A 281 -1.18 27.69 -17.48
C TYR A 281 -2.24 27.71 -16.38
N PHE A 282 -1.84 27.37 -15.16
CA PHE A 282 -2.65 27.56 -13.97
C PHE A 282 -1.88 28.34 -12.91
N ASN A 283 -2.51 29.38 -12.36
CA ASN A 283 -2.12 29.90 -11.06
C ASN A 283 -2.70 29.02 -9.94
N LYS A 284 -2.26 29.19 -8.69
CA LYS A 284 -2.75 28.38 -7.55
C LYS A 284 -4.28 28.42 -7.40
N LEU A 285 -4.89 29.58 -7.66
CA LEU A 285 -6.33 29.77 -7.54
C LEU A 285 -7.10 29.04 -8.64
N ALA A 286 -6.68 29.17 -9.90
CA ALA A 286 -7.26 28.52 -11.07
C ALA A 286 -7.08 27.00 -11.00
N LEU A 287 -5.91 26.53 -10.55
CA LEU A 287 -5.68 25.10 -10.32
C LEU A 287 -6.64 24.56 -9.28
N ARG A 288 -6.80 25.27 -8.15
CA ARG A 288 -7.75 24.90 -7.10
C ARG A 288 -9.19 24.91 -7.62
N ALA A 289 -9.57 25.90 -8.43
CA ALA A 289 -10.90 25.98 -9.05
C ALA A 289 -11.16 24.85 -10.07
N THR A 290 -10.13 24.45 -10.81
CA THR A 290 -10.22 23.34 -11.79
C THR A 290 -10.37 22.00 -11.07
N ILE A 291 -9.56 21.76 -10.05
CA ILE A 291 -9.55 20.48 -9.31
C ILE A 291 -10.76 20.36 -8.39
N LYS A 292 -11.13 21.45 -7.70
CA LYS A 292 -12.17 21.48 -6.67
C LYS A 292 -13.21 22.57 -6.95
N PRO A 293 -13.95 22.48 -8.06
CA PRO A 293 -14.96 23.48 -8.43
C PRO A 293 -16.06 23.60 -7.37
N GLU A 294 -16.41 22.51 -6.68
CA GLU A 294 -17.43 22.45 -5.63
C GLU A 294 -17.14 23.36 -4.43
N LYS A 295 -15.88 23.78 -4.24
CA LYS A 295 -15.48 24.69 -3.17
C LYS A 295 -15.69 26.16 -3.49
N PHE A 296 -16.09 26.49 -4.71
CA PHE A 296 -16.28 27.86 -5.16
C PHE A 296 -17.75 28.10 -5.47
N TRP A 297 -18.33 29.11 -4.82
CA TRP A 297 -19.67 29.60 -5.16
C TRP A 297 -19.75 30.06 -6.62
N LYS A 298 -18.72 30.77 -7.09
CA LYS A 298 -18.56 31.20 -8.48
C LYS A 298 -17.13 30.91 -8.93
N ILE A 299 -16.99 30.26 -10.08
CA ILE A 299 -15.67 29.92 -10.63
C ILE A 299 -14.95 31.24 -10.99
N PRO A 300 -13.76 31.50 -10.44
CA PRO A 300 -12.98 32.69 -10.77
C PRO A 300 -12.49 32.62 -12.22
N LYS A 301 -12.37 33.78 -12.87
CA LYS A 301 -11.73 33.87 -14.19
C LYS A 301 -10.28 33.41 -14.06
N PHE A 302 -9.82 32.59 -15.01
CA PHE A 302 -8.44 32.11 -15.00
C PHE A 302 -7.49 33.22 -15.41
N ALA A 303 -6.49 33.48 -14.58
CA ALA A 303 -5.50 34.51 -14.84
C ALA A 303 -4.54 34.08 -15.97
N ALA A 304 -4.20 35.02 -16.84
CA ALA A 304 -3.13 34.84 -17.83
C ALA A 304 -1.75 34.68 -17.14
N PRO A 305 -0.78 34.02 -17.78
CA PRO A 305 0.59 33.98 -17.29
C PRO A 305 1.18 35.40 -17.29
N MET A 306 1.67 35.85 -16.14
CA MET A 306 2.27 37.18 -15.98
C MET A 306 3.80 37.16 -16.17
N LYS A 307 4.46 36.04 -15.83
CA LYS A 307 5.92 35.94 -15.94
C LYS A 307 6.31 35.69 -17.40
N GLN A 308 7.28 36.46 -17.91
CA GLN A 308 7.79 36.33 -19.28
C GLN A 308 8.16 34.88 -19.64
N ARG A 309 8.81 34.15 -18.73
CA ARG A 309 9.16 32.73 -18.92
C ARG A 309 7.95 31.81 -19.11
N ASP A 310 6.84 32.11 -18.45
CA ASP A 310 5.61 31.32 -18.59
C ASP A 310 4.91 31.73 -19.89
N ILE A 311 4.82 33.03 -20.20
CA ILE A 311 4.28 33.54 -21.46
C ILE A 311 4.99 32.87 -22.65
N ALA A 312 6.32 32.97 -22.71
CA ALA A 312 7.13 32.36 -23.77
C ALA A 312 6.85 30.85 -23.91
N TRP A 313 6.81 30.13 -22.79
CA TRP A 313 6.59 28.68 -22.82
C TRP A 313 5.20 28.28 -23.34
N TYR A 314 4.14 29.01 -22.95
CA TYR A 314 2.76 28.71 -23.36
C TYR A 314 2.39 29.32 -24.71
N SER A 315 3.15 30.29 -25.23
CA SER A 315 3.01 30.79 -26.60
C SER A 315 3.71 29.89 -27.62
N ASP A 316 4.69 29.09 -27.20
CA ASP A 316 5.43 28.20 -28.10
C ASP A 316 4.55 27.08 -28.66
N PRO A 317 4.36 26.98 -30.00
CA PRO A 317 3.60 25.89 -30.62
C PRO A 317 4.21 24.51 -30.37
N LYS A 318 5.54 24.44 -30.19
CA LYS A 318 6.27 23.19 -29.88
C LYS A 318 5.82 22.57 -28.55
N ASN A 319 5.39 23.38 -27.59
CA ASN A 319 4.95 22.89 -26.28
C ASN A 319 3.44 22.60 -26.25
N ARG A 320 2.73 22.79 -27.37
CA ARG A 320 1.25 22.76 -27.45
C ARG A 320 0.62 23.65 -26.38
N GLY A 321 1.22 24.81 -26.15
CA GLY A 321 0.73 25.77 -25.20
C GLY A 321 -0.59 26.37 -25.68
N TYR A 322 -1.53 26.54 -24.75
CA TYR A 322 -2.88 27.02 -25.08
C TYR A 322 -2.92 28.43 -25.70
N LEU A 323 -1.88 29.25 -25.50
CA LEU A 323 -1.77 30.58 -26.11
C LEU A 323 -1.25 30.55 -27.56
N ALA A 324 -0.73 29.41 -28.03
CA ALA A 324 -0.21 29.29 -29.39
C ALA A 324 -1.31 29.26 -30.47
N GLN A 325 -2.57 29.03 -30.09
CA GLN A 325 -3.69 29.03 -31.03
C GLN A 325 -3.98 30.45 -31.56
N PRO A 326 -4.21 30.62 -32.87
CA PRO A 326 -4.38 31.94 -33.51
C PRO A 326 -5.57 32.75 -32.97
N GLU A 327 -6.61 32.09 -32.45
CA GLU A 327 -7.76 32.74 -31.82
C GLU A 327 -7.39 33.41 -30.49
N ASN A 328 -6.49 32.81 -29.71
CA ASN A 328 -6.06 33.32 -28.40
C ASN A 328 -5.00 34.42 -28.49
N LEU A 329 -4.23 34.45 -29.59
CA LEU A 329 -3.23 35.51 -29.86
C LEU A 329 -3.87 36.90 -30.05
N LYS A 330 -5.04 36.97 -30.69
CA LYS A 330 -5.77 38.24 -30.95
C LYS A 330 -6.16 38.97 -29.65
N ASN A 331 -6.58 38.24 -28.63
CA ASN A 331 -6.95 38.80 -27.32
C ASN A 331 -5.73 39.26 -26.49
N THR A 332 -4.54 38.72 -26.76
CA THR A 332 -3.34 39.01 -25.97
C THR A 332 -2.64 40.28 -26.48
N LEU A 333 -2.55 40.46 -27.80
CA LEU A 333 -1.97 41.66 -28.43
C LEU A 333 -2.83 42.92 -28.27
N PHE A 334 -4.16 42.76 -28.15
CA PHE A 334 -5.07 43.89 -27.96
C PHE A 334 -4.93 44.52 -26.56
N ASN A 335 -4.67 43.70 -25.52
CA ASN A 335 -4.48 44.18 -24.15
C ASN A 335 -3.10 44.82 -23.91
N SER A 336 -2.04 44.37 -24.59
CA SER A 336 -0.70 44.98 -24.44
C SER A 336 -0.57 46.38 -25.08
N LYS A 337 -1.47 46.75 -26.00
CA LYS A 337 -1.52 48.11 -26.56
C LYS A 337 -2.29 49.10 -25.68
N LEU A 338 -3.16 48.62 -24.77
CA LEU A 338 -3.91 49.47 -23.84
C LEU A 338 -3.13 49.80 -22.55
N GLU A 339 -2.02 49.12 -22.29
CA GLU A 339 -1.14 49.39 -21.14
C GLU A 339 0.04 50.34 -21.48
N ASN A 340 0.11 50.84 -22.74
CA ASN A 340 1.13 51.81 -23.19
C ASN A 340 0.54 53.13 -23.73
N ILE A 341 -0.67 53.48 -23.28
CA ILE A 341 -1.29 54.82 -23.39
C ILE A 341 -1.75 55.17 -21.98
#